data_AF-A0A317Y1U1-F1
#
_entry.id   AF-A0A317Y1U1-F1
#
_cell.length_a   1.000
_cell.length_b   1.000
_cell.length_c   1.000
_cell.angle_alpha   90.00
_cell.angle_beta   90.00
_cell.angle_gamma   90.00
#
_symmetry.space_group_name_H-M   'P 1'
#
loop_
_entity.id
_entity.type
_entity.pdbx_description
1 polymer ?
#
loop_
_entity_poly.entity_id
_entity_poly.type
_entity_poly.pdbx_seq_one_letter_code
_entity_poly.pdbx_strand_id
1 'polypeptide(L)'
;MEGATSAPNSPGKAWSTLHGLPQSTVSHPTTTTLPWLPMEGHGRCDRAPAQHGRRDPLSSPHHRRPLSIKESRLPSPPSPQMVGEPIATVPTGPESVAEADRLLALAESELSAGRLRATRRHALHAARLYPTSPRAPVVATTANVLLADASSHHAALLLPEPDDPDASPLFASELRRHFKSLVKSLRVGLNAATAAAYPSVAAAAEEALGHATEAYEALTTPTPGTFWTACAGCRLLHEFERKYVGY
;
A
#
# COMPACT_ATOMS: atom_id res chain seq x y z
N MET A 1 63.15 16.96 -47.53
CA MET A 1 62.01 17.56 -46.81
C MET A 1 61.78 16.65 -45.62
N GLU A 2 62.55 16.81 -44.55
CA GLU A 2 62.28 17.75 -43.42
C GLU A 2 60.92 17.44 -42.78
N GLY A 3 60.78 17.19 -41.48
CA GLY A 3 61.70 17.24 -40.35
C GLY A 3 60.90 16.84 -39.09
N ALA A 4 61.59 16.25 -38.12
CA ALA A 4 61.06 15.86 -36.82
C ALA A 4 61.05 17.02 -35.82
N THR A 5 60.15 17.00 -34.84
CA THR A 5 60.22 17.56 -33.45
C THR A 5 58.78 17.52 -32.87
N SER A 6 58.45 17.27 -31.59
CA SER A 6 59.16 17.09 -30.32
C SER A 6 58.19 16.43 -29.31
N ALA A 7 58.71 15.63 -28.38
CA ALA A 7 58.11 15.42 -27.04
C ALA A 7 58.63 16.53 -26.08
N PRO A 8 58.13 16.74 -24.84
CA PRO A 8 58.52 15.84 -23.73
C PRO A 8 57.59 15.75 -22.47
N ASN A 9 57.87 14.73 -21.65
CA ASN A 9 57.91 14.65 -20.17
C ASN A 9 56.65 14.71 -19.27
N SER A 10 56.31 13.53 -18.69
CA SER A 10 56.15 13.09 -17.26
C SER A 10 56.30 14.12 -16.10
N PRO A 11 55.94 13.84 -14.81
CA PRO A 11 55.72 12.56 -14.08
C PRO A 11 54.46 12.55 -13.12
N GLY A 12 53.95 11.46 -12.55
CA GLY A 12 54.51 10.64 -11.45
C GLY A 12 54.39 11.32 -10.07
N LYS A 13 53.58 10.74 -9.15
CA LYS A 13 53.65 10.81 -7.66
C LYS A 13 52.52 9.89 -7.10
N ALA A 14 52.81 8.64 -6.74
CA ALA A 14 53.43 8.20 -5.49
C ALA A 14 52.48 8.34 -4.28
N TRP A 15 52.01 7.18 -3.80
CA TRP A 15 51.46 7.00 -2.46
C TRP A 15 52.44 7.53 -1.41
N SER A 16 51.94 8.27 -0.44
CA SER A 16 52.70 8.62 0.76
C SER A 16 51.81 8.45 1.99
N THR A 17 52.14 7.38 2.71
CA THR A 17 51.89 7.16 4.13
C THR A 17 52.38 8.35 4.94
N LEU A 18 51.51 8.90 5.80
CA LEU A 18 51.91 9.77 6.91
C LEU A 18 51.27 9.24 8.19
N HIS A 19 52.12 8.61 9.00
CA HIS A 19 51.92 8.49 10.44
C HIS A 19 52.09 9.87 11.09
N GLY A 20 51.25 10.17 12.10
CA GLY A 20 51.70 10.97 13.26
C GLY A 20 50.88 12.20 13.65
N LEU A 21 49.94 11.98 14.59
CA LEU A 21 49.53 12.86 15.71
C LEU A 21 48.68 14.12 15.40
N PRO A 22 47.89 14.67 16.36
CA PRO A 22 47.70 14.27 17.76
C PRO A 22 46.27 13.79 18.09
N GLN A 23 46.17 13.03 19.17
CA GLN A 23 44.92 12.61 19.78
C GLN A 23 44.12 13.85 20.20
N SER A 24 42.99 14.09 19.53
CA SER A 24 41.97 15.02 20.04
C SER A 24 41.40 14.40 21.30
N THR A 25 41.68 15.03 22.42
CA THR A 25 41.00 14.81 23.68
C THR A 25 39.50 14.98 23.44
N VAL A 26 38.77 13.87 23.50
CA VAL A 26 37.32 13.87 23.58
C VAL A 26 36.97 14.54 24.90
N SER A 27 36.61 15.82 24.85
CA SER A 27 35.88 16.45 25.94
C SER A 27 34.54 15.74 26.03
N HIS A 28 34.42 14.84 27.01
CA HIS A 28 33.16 14.22 27.39
C HIS A 28 32.13 15.33 27.62
N PRO A 29 30.94 15.29 26.99
CA PRO A 29 29.83 16.06 27.51
C PRO A 29 29.60 15.54 28.93
N THR A 30 29.73 16.42 29.90
CA THR A 30 29.31 16.15 31.27
C THR A 30 27.83 15.86 31.21
N THR A 31 27.47 14.58 31.16
CA THR A 31 26.12 14.11 31.42
C THR A 31 25.82 14.48 32.86
N THR A 32 25.26 15.67 33.07
CA THR A 32 24.53 15.99 34.29
C THR A 32 23.30 15.09 34.27
N THR A 33 23.49 13.88 34.80
CA THR A 33 22.43 12.95 35.17
C THR A 33 21.58 13.66 36.22
N LEU A 34 20.48 14.28 35.78
CA LEU A 34 19.37 14.56 36.68
C LEU A 34 18.91 13.22 37.26
N PRO A 35 18.70 13.12 38.59
CA PRO A 35 18.30 11.86 39.21
C PRO A 35 16.87 11.55 38.80
N TRP A 36 16.72 10.70 37.78
CA TRP A 36 15.47 9.99 37.52
C TRP A 36 15.29 8.99 38.64
N LEU A 37 14.39 9.31 39.57
CA LEU A 37 13.89 8.37 40.56
C LEU A 37 13.31 7.13 39.86
N PRO A 38 13.65 5.90 40.30
CA PRO A 38 12.92 4.72 39.90
C PRO A 38 11.63 4.68 40.71
N MET A 39 10.49 4.99 40.09
CA MET A 39 9.19 4.66 40.67
C MET A 39 8.76 3.31 40.11
N GLU A 40 9.15 2.24 40.83
CA GLU A 40 8.44 0.98 40.80
C GLU A 40 7.01 1.23 41.31
N GLY A 41 6.08 1.42 40.37
CA GLY A 41 4.65 1.50 40.63
C GLY A 41 3.98 0.31 39.98
N HIS A 42 3.84 -0.79 40.71
CA HIS A 42 2.90 -1.84 40.36
C HIS A 42 1.49 -1.26 40.32
N GLY A 43 0.94 -1.13 39.11
CA GLY A 43 -0.40 -0.60 38.88
C GLY A 43 -0.98 -1.14 37.57
N ARG A 44 -1.10 -2.45 37.45
CA ARG A 44 -2.04 -3.06 36.52
C ARG A 44 -3.41 -3.01 37.18
N CYS A 45 -4.36 -2.32 36.55
CA CYS A 45 -5.77 -2.73 36.44
C CYS A 45 -6.51 -1.81 35.44
N ASP A 46 -6.74 -2.39 34.27
CA ASP A 46 -8.00 -2.42 33.51
C ASP A 46 -8.67 -1.13 33.03
N ARG A 47 -8.59 -0.96 31.71
CA ARG A 47 -9.58 -0.25 30.89
C ARG A 47 -10.87 -1.08 30.86
N ALA A 48 -11.93 -0.60 31.48
CA ALA A 48 -13.30 -1.04 31.23
C ALA A 48 -14.12 0.11 30.61
N PRO A 49 -14.82 -0.10 29.48
CA PRO A 49 -15.76 0.87 28.95
C PRO A 49 -17.10 0.79 29.73
N ALA A 50 -17.71 1.94 29.94
CA ALA A 50 -19.06 2.05 30.49
C ALA A 50 -20.09 1.46 29.51
N GLN A 51 -20.82 0.42 29.94
CA GLN A 51 -22.13 0.08 29.39
C GLN A 51 -23.13 -0.02 30.53
N HIS A 52 -24.23 0.74 30.43
CA HIS A 52 -25.46 0.54 31.18
C HIS A 52 -26.62 0.73 30.20
N GLY A 53 -27.48 -0.30 30.07
CA GLY A 53 -28.67 -0.20 29.22
C GLY A 53 -29.46 -1.49 28.98
N ARG A 54 -29.83 -2.19 30.07
CA ARG A 54 -30.98 -3.12 30.24
C ARG A 54 -31.33 -4.14 29.13
N ARG A 55 -31.23 -5.43 29.48
CA ARG A 55 -32.16 -6.48 29.00
C ARG A 55 -32.64 -7.32 30.17
N ASP A 56 -33.95 -7.45 30.28
CA ASP A 56 -34.67 -8.26 31.25
C ASP A 56 -34.50 -9.77 30.97
N PRO A 57 -34.52 -10.64 31.98
CA PRO A 57 -34.55 -12.08 31.80
C PRO A 57 -35.98 -12.61 31.90
N LEU A 58 -36.34 -13.62 31.09
CA LEU A 58 -37.18 -14.75 31.51
C LEU A 58 -37.35 -15.77 30.37
N SER A 59 -37.25 -17.04 30.78
CA SER A 59 -37.86 -18.24 30.17
C SER A 59 -37.11 -19.01 29.08
N SER A 60 -36.31 -19.98 29.54
CA SER A 60 -36.35 -21.39 29.08
C SER A 60 -37.19 -22.18 30.12
N PRO A 61 -37.82 -23.36 29.87
CA PRO A 61 -37.23 -24.51 29.17
C PRO A 61 -38.21 -25.43 28.39
N HIS A 62 -37.70 -26.38 27.60
CA HIS A 62 -37.91 -27.83 27.82
C HIS A 62 -37.22 -28.72 26.78
N HIS A 63 -36.65 -29.81 27.29
CA HIS A 63 -35.85 -30.86 26.67
C HIS A 63 -36.64 -31.92 25.89
N ARG A 64 -35.88 -32.70 25.09
CA ARG A 64 -35.96 -34.14 24.70
C ARG A 64 -36.19 -34.34 23.20
N ARG A 65 -35.56 -35.26 22.47
CA ARG A 65 -34.47 -36.26 22.61
C ARG A 65 -34.18 -36.72 21.15
N PRO A 66 -33.02 -37.31 20.82
CA PRO A 66 -32.66 -37.66 19.45
C PRO A 66 -33.19 -39.05 19.07
N LEU A 67 -33.71 -39.21 17.84
CA LEU A 67 -34.10 -40.50 17.29
C LEU A 67 -33.04 -41.02 16.31
N SER A 68 -32.41 -42.11 16.79
CA SER A 68 -31.98 -43.32 16.07
C SER A 68 -31.45 -43.20 14.64
N ILE A 69 -30.16 -43.48 14.55
CA ILE A 69 -29.43 -44.02 13.40
C ILE A 69 -30.29 -45.08 12.69
N LYS A 70 -30.53 -44.90 11.39
CA LYS A 70 -30.89 -45.96 10.46
C LYS A 70 -29.87 -45.98 9.34
N GLU A 71 -28.89 -46.85 9.54
CA GLU A 71 -27.85 -47.23 8.61
C GLU A 71 -28.47 -47.63 7.27
N SER A 72 -28.37 -46.74 6.28
CA SER A 72 -28.78 -46.99 4.90
C SER A 72 -27.55 -46.91 4.02
N ARG A 73 -26.88 -48.05 3.94
CA ARG A 73 -26.09 -48.57 2.81
C ARG A 73 -25.63 -47.50 1.79
N LEU A 74 -24.38 -47.06 1.95
CA LEU A 74 -23.61 -46.37 0.92
C LEU A 74 -23.54 -47.25 -0.35
N PRO A 75 -23.82 -46.72 -1.56
CA PRO A 75 -23.33 -47.34 -2.78
C PRO A 75 -21.82 -47.07 -2.91
N SER A 76 -21.07 -48.11 -3.23
CA SER A 76 -19.62 -48.08 -3.44
C SER A 76 -19.18 -47.00 -4.44
N PRO A 77 -18.00 -46.37 -4.27
CA PRO A 77 -17.47 -45.43 -5.24
C PRO A 77 -17.04 -46.17 -6.52
N PRO A 78 -17.33 -45.65 -7.73
CA PRO A 78 -16.68 -46.14 -8.95
C PRO A 78 -15.21 -45.71 -8.98
N SER A 79 -14.35 -46.63 -9.40
CA SER A 79 -12.91 -46.46 -9.65
C SER A 79 -12.60 -45.23 -10.55
N PRO A 80 -11.38 -44.66 -10.45
CA PRO A 80 -11.06 -43.36 -11.03
C PRO A 80 -11.01 -43.45 -12.56
N GLN A 81 -12.02 -42.89 -13.20
CA GLN A 81 -11.96 -42.61 -14.63
C GLN A 81 -11.23 -41.28 -14.79
N MET A 82 -10.04 -41.37 -15.38
CA MET A 82 -9.24 -40.25 -15.87
C MET A 82 -10.04 -39.49 -16.94
N VAL A 83 -10.94 -38.60 -16.52
CA VAL A 83 -11.48 -37.56 -17.38
C VAL A 83 -10.68 -36.32 -17.02
N GLY A 84 -9.65 -36.05 -17.82
CA GLY A 84 -9.02 -34.74 -17.81
C GLY A 84 -10.11 -33.71 -18.06
N GLU A 85 -10.38 -32.87 -17.06
CA GLU A 85 -11.10 -31.62 -17.27
C GLU A 85 -10.45 -30.90 -18.44
N PRO A 86 -11.21 -30.45 -19.46
CA PRO A 86 -10.66 -29.51 -20.40
C PRO A 86 -10.36 -28.26 -19.59
N ILE A 87 -9.06 -27.99 -19.39
CA ILE A 87 -8.55 -26.68 -19.00
C ILE A 87 -9.32 -25.68 -19.87
N ALA A 88 -10.13 -24.83 -19.24
CA ALA A 88 -10.90 -23.81 -19.92
C ALA A 88 -9.94 -23.07 -20.85
N THR A 89 -10.03 -23.39 -22.15
CA THR A 89 -9.20 -22.76 -23.16
C THR A 89 -9.71 -21.34 -23.21
N VAL A 90 -8.96 -20.41 -22.62
CA VAL A 90 -9.19 -18.99 -22.81
C VAL A 90 -9.27 -18.81 -24.32
N PRO A 91 -10.41 -18.36 -24.88
CA PRO A 91 -10.56 -18.26 -26.31
C PRO A 91 -9.56 -17.20 -26.80
N THR A 92 -8.39 -17.63 -27.26
CA THR A 92 -7.36 -16.81 -27.90
C THR A 92 -7.70 -16.57 -29.37
N GLY A 93 -8.99 -16.33 -29.65
CA GLY A 93 -9.49 -16.03 -30.99
C GLY A 93 -9.56 -14.51 -31.24
N PRO A 94 -9.68 -14.08 -32.50
CA PRO A 94 -9.89 -12.67 -32.84
C PRO A 94 -11.17 -12.08 -32.19
N GLU A 95 -12.15 -12.94 -31.87
CA GLU A 95 -13.38 -12.55 -31.18
C GLU A 95 -13.13 -12.07 -29.74
N SER A 96 -12.15 -12.63 -29.01
CA SER A 96 -11.86 -12.20 -27.64
C SER A 96 -11.16 -10.86 -27.60
N VAL A 97 -10.35 -10.54 -28.62
CA VAL A 97 -9.74 -9.22 -28.79
C VAL A 97 -10.82 -8.19 -29.09
N ALA A 98 -11.75 -8.49 -30.01
CA ALA A 98 -12.86 -7.59 -30.35
C ALA A 98 -13.78 -7.32 -29.15
N GLU A 99 -14.10 -8.34 -28.35
CA GLU A 99 -14.88 -8.17 -27.12
C GLU A 99 -14.10 -7.39 -26.05
N ALA A 100 -12.78 -7.60 -25.92
CA ALA A 100 -11.95 -6.81 -25.02
C ALA A 100 -11.95 -5.32 -25.40
N ASP A 101 -11.87 -5.00 -26.69
CA ASP A 101 -11.94 -3.62 -27.19
C ASP A 101 -13.32 -2.99 -26.95
N ARG A 102 -14.40 -3.76 -27.15
CA ARG A 102 -15.76 -3.33 -26.82
C ARG A 102 -15.91 -3.03 -25.33
N LEU A 103 -15.40 -3.90 -24.46
CA LEU A 103 -15.40 -3.70 -23.01
C LEU A 103 -14.57 -2.48 -22.60
N LEU A 104 -13.45 -2.22 -23.27
CA LEU A 104 -12.65 -1.00 -23.04
C LEU A 104 -13.41 0.26 -23.41
N ALA A 105 -14.04 0.30 -24.59
CA ALA A 105 -14.85 1.44 -25.00
C ALA A 105 -15.98 1.72 -24.01
N LEU A 106 -16.61 0.66 -23.48
CA LEU A 106 -17.64 0.80 -22.46
C LEU A 106 -17.06 1.31 -21.14
N ALA A 107 -15.90 0.80 -20.71
CA ALA A 107 -15.22 1.27 -19.51
C ALA A 107 -14.90 2.78 -19.59
N GLU A 108 -14.51 3.29 -20.74
CA GLU A 108 -14.21 4.73 -20.91
C GLU A 108 -15.43 5.63 -20.90
N SER A 109 -16.53 5.16 -21.50
CA SER A 109 -17.81 5.86 -21.43
C SER A 109 -18.28 5.95 -19.97
N GLU A 110 -18.14 4.85 -19.22
CA GLU A 110 -18.43 4.82 -17.78
C GLU A 110 -17.49 5.72 -16.98
N LEU A 111 -16.19 5.77 -17.32
CA LEU A 111 -15.19 6.62 -16.68
C LEU A 111 -15.52 8.09 -16.90
N SER A 112 -15.84 8.46 -18.14
CA SER A 112 -16.25 9.83 -18.51
C SER A 112 -17.55 10.23 -17.81
N ALA A 113 -18.41 9.27 -17.45
CA ALA A 113 -19.63 9.49 -16.71
C ALA A 113 -19.46 9.38 -15.17
N GLY A 114 -18.24 9.22 -14.66
CA GLY A 114 -17.95 9.09 -13.23
C GLY A 114 -18.39 7.76 -12.60
N ARG A 115 -18.76 6.75 -13.40
CA ARG A 115 -19.23 5.44 -12.92
C ARG A 115 -18.05 4.50 -12.68
N LEU A 116 -17.24 4.81 -11.67
CA LEU A 116 -15.94 4.16 -11.44
C LEU A 116 -16.05 2.65 -11.14
N ARG A 117 -17.07 2.20 -10.41
CA ARG A 117 -17.28 0.76 -10.13
C ARG A 117 -17.56 -0.04 -11.40
N ALA A 118 -18.35 0.51 -12.32
CA ALA A 118 -18.63 -0.11 -13.61
C ALA A 118 -17.38 -0.10 -14.50
N THR A 119 -16.71 1.04 -14.58
CA THR A 119 -15.41 1.20 -15.25
C THR A 119 -14.43 0.10 -14.84
N ARG A 120 -14.19 -0.06 -13.52
CA ARG A 120 -13.30 -1.08 -12.97
C ARG A 120 -13.68 -2.49 -13.42
N ARG A 121 -14.97 -2.86 -13.36
CA ARG A 121 -15.43 -4.20 -13.75
C ARG A 121 -15.13 -4.49 -15.22
N HIS A 122 -15.45 -3.57 -16.12
CA HIS A 122 -15.24 -3.74 -17.56
C HIS A 122 -13.75 -3.72 -17.92
N ALA A 123 -12.96 -2.81 -17.34
CA ALA A 123 -11.52 -2.74 -17.59
C ALA A 123 -10.78 -3.99 -17.11
N LEU A 124 -11.12 -4.51 -15.92
CA LEU A 124 -10.55 -5.77 -15.43
C LEU A 124 -10.97 -6.97 -16.29
N HIS A 125 -12.19 -6.96 -16.82
CA HIS A 125 -12.63 -8.01 -17.74
C HIS A 125 -11.86 -7.97 -19.06
N ALA A 126 -11.74 -6.78 -19.65
CA ALA A 126 -10.93 -6.57 -20.86
C ALA A 126 -9.46 -6.99 -20.65
N ALA A 127 -8.86 -6.64 -19.51
CA ALA A 127 -7.48 -7.02 -19.18
C ALA A 127 -7.29 -8.54 -19.06
N ARG A 128 -8.32 -9.29 -18.64
CA ARG A 128 -8.28 -10.76 -18.61
C ARG A 128 -8.42 -11.38 -20.00
N LEU A 129 -9.26 -10.80 -20.86
CA LEU A 129 -9.47 -11.29 -22.23
C LEU A 129 -8.30 -10.95 -23.15
N TYR A 130 -7.69 -9.78 -22.98
CA TYR A 130 -6.56 -9.31 -23.78
C TYR A 130 -5.44 -8.73 -22.89
N PRO A 131 -4.59 -9.59 -22.28
CA PRO A 131 -3.55 -9.16 -21.34
C PRO A 131 -2.46 -8.30 -21.95
N THR A 132 -2.28 -8.35 -23.27
CA THR A 132 -1.31 -7.52 -24.00
C THR A 132 -1.81 -6.11 -24.28
N SER A 133 -3.05 -5.78 -23.93
CA SER A 133 -3.58 -4.41 -24.05
C SER A 133 -2.78 -3.45 -23.17
N PRO A 134 -2.18 -2.38 -23.73
CA PRO A 134 -1.55 -1.36 -22.92
C PRO A 134 -2.57 -0.46 -22.19
N ARG A 135 -3.83 -0.42 -22.67
CA ARG A 135 -4.86 0.53 -22.21
C ARG A 135 -5.72 -0.03 -21.08
N ALA A 136 -6.07 -1.32 -21.12
CA ALA A 136 -6.87 -1.96 -20.08
C ALA A 136 -6.29 -1.83 -18.65
N PRO A 137 -4.99 -2.08 -18.40
CA PRO A 137 -4.44 -1.93 -17.05
C PRO A 137 -4.44 -0.48 -16.57
N VAL A 138 -4.24 0.50 -17.47
CA VAL A 138 -4.31 1.92 -17.12
C VAL A 138 -5.71 2.27 -16.63
N VAL A 139 -6.75 1.99 -17.43
CA VAL A 139 -8.15 2.29 -17.07
C VAL A 139 -8.55 1.59 -15.77
N ALA A 140 -8.14 0.34 -15.58
CA ALA A 140 -8.41 -0.39 -14.34
C ALA A 140 -7.71 0.23 -13.12
N THR A 141 -6.44 0.63 -13.27
CA THR A 141 -5.65 1.26 -12.19
C THR A 141 -6.23 2.62 -11.84
N THR A 142 -6.50 3.47 -12.84
CA THR A 142 -7.18 4.77 -12.67
C THR A 142 -8.48 4.61 -11.90
N ALA A 143 -9.33 3.67 -12.30
CA ALA A 143 -10.60 3.43 -11.61
C ALA A 143 -10.41 2.96 -10.16
N ASN A 144 -9.39 2.14 -9.87
CA ASN A 144 -9.11 1.71 -8.48
C ASN A 144 -8.65 2.89 -7.61
N VAL A 145 -7.77 3.74 -8.11
CA VAL A 145 -7.27 4.91 -7.37
C VAL A 145 -8.39 5.92 -7.12
N LEU A 146 -9.20 6.24 -8.14
CA LEU A 146 -10.32 7.18 -8.00
C LEU A 146 -11.48 6.61 -7.15
N LEU A 147 -11.56 5.29 -6.99
CA LEU A 147 -12.52 4.65 -6.08
C LEU A 147 -12.12 4.73 -4.61
N ALA A 148 -10.86 5.04 -4.32
CA ALA A 148 -10.39 5.17 -2.95
C ALA A 148 -11.20 6.25 -2.22
N ASP A 149 -11.55 5.98 -0.97
CA ASP A 149 -12.15 6.99 -0.13
C ASP A 149 -11.13 8.09 0.16
N ALA A 150 -11.58 9.34 0.21
CA ALA A 150 -10.71 10.50 0.43
C ALA A 150 -9.93 10.43 1.75
N SER A 151 -10.39 9.65 2.73
CA SER A 151 -9.69 9.46 4.00
C SER A 151 -8.65 8.32 3.99
N SER A 152 -8.70 7.41 3.01
CA SER A 152 -7.76 6.29 2.93
C SER A 152 -6.64 6.54 1.93
N HIS A 153 -5.51 7.04 2.44
CA HIS A 153 -4.26 7.16 1.68
C HIS A 153 -3.71 5.80 1.24
N HIS A 154 -3.95 4.73 2.02
CA HIS A 154 -3.55 3.37 1.64
C HIS A 154 -4.34 2.87 0.43
N ALA A 155 -5.66 3.07 0.41
CA ALA A 155 -6.50 2.71 -0.73
C ALA A 155 -6.13 3.51 -1.99
N ALA A 156 -5.84 4.81 -1.88
CA ALA A 156 -5.42 5.64 -3.01
C ALA A 156 -4.09 5.15 -3.61
N LEU A 157 -3.20 4.57 -2.79
CA LEU A 157 -1.97 3.93 -3.23
C LEU A 157 -2.12 2.46 -3.60
N LEU A 158 -3.32 1.88 -3.51
CA LEU A 158 -3.56 0.44 -3.72
C LEU A 158 -2.71 -0.44 -2.78
N LEU A 159 -2.54 0.00 -1.54
CA LEU A 159 -1.83 -0.71 -0.48
C LEU A 159 -2.83 -1.43 0.44
N PRO A 160 -2.41 -2.54 1.09
CA PRO A 160 -3.18 -3.12 2.19
C PRO A 160 -3.41 -2.10 3.31
N GLU A 161 -4.58 -2.15 3.95
CA GLU A 161 -4.88 -1.30 5.10
C GLU A 161 -3.98 -1.68 6.29
N PRO A 162 -3.52 -0.71 7.10
CA PRO A 162 -2.57 -0.95 8.19
C PRO A 162 -3.18 -1.76 9.34
N ASP A 163 -4.51 -1.77 9.47
CA ASP A 163 -5.25 -2.52 10.49
C ASP A 163 -5.48 -4.00 10.10
N ASP A 164 -5.05 -4.42 8.90
CA ASP A 164 -5.11 -5.81 8.47
C ASP A 164 -4.07 -6.64 9.26
N PRO A 165 -4.50 -7.67 10.02
CA PRO A 165 -3.60 -8.48 10.84
C PRO A 165 -2.51 -9.20 10.05
N ASP A 166 -2.69 -9.39 8.73
CA ASP A 166 -1.73 -10.06 7.86
C ASP A 166 -0.81 -9.06 7.12
N ALA A 167 -1.00 -7.74 7.29
CA ALA A 167 -0.19 -6.73 6.62
C ALA A 167 1.22 -6.62 7.24
N SER A 168 2.23 -6.78 6.40
CA SER A 168 3.62 -6.48 6.79
C SER A 168 3.81 -4.98 6.99
N PRO A 169 4.62 -4.56 7.97
CA PRO A 169 4.90 -3.14 8.19
C PRO A 169 5.56 -2.53 6.96
N LEU A 170 4.93 -1.50 6.39
CA LEU A 170 5.42 -0.83 5.19
C LEU A 170 6.64 0.03 5.53
N PHE A 171 7.81 -0.37 5.04
CA PHE A 171 9.01 0.45 5.16
C PHE A 171 8.99 1.62 4.17
N ALA A 172 9.59 2.75 4.54
CA ALA A 172 9.63 3.94 3.70
C ALA A 172 10.25 3.69 2.30
N SER A 173 11.21 2.77 2.19
CA SER A 173 11.80 2.35 0.90
C SER A 173 10.81 1.56 0.04
N GLU A 174 9.99 0.72 0.64
CA GLU A 174 8.97 -0.06 -0.05
C GLU A 174 7.83 0.83 -0.53
N LEU A 175 7.38 1.76 0.32
CA LEU A 175 6.41 2.78 -0.04
C LEU A 175 6.89 3.60 -1.25
N ARG A 176 8.14 4.09 -1.22
CA ARG A 176 8.73 4.80 -2.37
C ARG A 176 8.78 3.97 -3.65
N ARG A 177 9.20 2.71 -3.53
CA ARG A 177 9.25 1.78 -4.68
C ARG A 177 7.86 1.54 -5.25
N HIS A 178 6.87 1.32 -4.38
CA HIS A 178 5.49 1.08 -4.74
C HIS A 178 4.88 2.30 -5.43
N PHE A 179 5.01 3.48 -4.84
CA PHE A 179 4.54 4.73 -5.44
C PHE A 179 5.13 4.93 -6.84
N LYS A 180 6.46 4.78 -7.01
CA LYS A 180 7.10 4.89 -8.32
C LYS A 180 6.56 3.86 -9.33
N SER A 181 6.27 2.64 -8.87
CA SER A 181 5.65 1.60 -9.70
C SER A 181 4.23 1.99 -10.13
N LEU A 182 3.43 2.56 -9.23
CA LEU A 182 2.08 3.04 -9.50
C LEU A 182 2.08 4.22 -10.49
N VAL A 183 2.95 5.21 -10.29
CA VAL A 183 3.13 6.32 -11.25
C VAL A 183 3.49 5.77 -12.64
N LYS A 184 4.34 4.74 -12.69
CA LYS A 184 4.69 4.08 -13.95
C LYS A 184 3.48 3.36 -14.55
N SER A 185 2.66 2.63 -13.79
CA SER A 185 1.51 1.91 -14.33
C SER A 185 0.40 2.85 -14.84
N LEU A 186 0.21 4.02 -14.23
CA LEU A 186 -0.73 5.04 -14.70
C LEU A 186 -0.31 5.70 -16.03
N ARG A 187 1.01 5.70 -16.33
CA ARG A 187 1.56 6.33 -17.54
C ARG A 187 1.92 5.33 -18.64
N VAL A 188 2.22 4.07 -18.29
CA VAL A 188 2.57 3.03 -19.26
C VAL A 188 1.36 2.73 -20.14
N GLY A 189 1.52 2.90 -21.45
CA GLY A 189 0.44 2.72 -22.42
C GLY A 189 -0.24 4.02 -22.85
N LEU A 190 -0.01 5.11 -22.12
CA LEU A 190 -0.52 6.45 -22.41
C LEU A 190 0.57 7.31 -23.06
N ASN A 191 1.00 6.96 -24.27
CA ASN A 191 1.88 7.83 -25.05
C ASN A 191 1.09 9.03 -25.62
N ALA A 192 1.77 10.02 -26.21
CA ALA A 192 1.12 11.22 -26.75
C ALA A 192 -0.02 10.92 -27.75
N ALA A 193 0.14 9.88 -28.57
CA ALA A 193 -0.88 9.47 -29.53
C ALA A 193 -2.09 8.82 -28.84
N THR A 194 -1.88 7.94 -27.85
CA THR A 194 -2.96 7.33 -27.06
C THR A 194 -3.69 8.38 -26.23
N ALA A 195 -2.98 9.33 -25.63
CA ALA A 195 -3.57 10.41 -24.86
C ALA A 195 -4.45 11.32 -25.73
N ALA A 196 -4.02 11.60 -26.97
CA ALA A 196 -4.82 12.35 -27.94
C ALA A 196 -6.06 11.55 -28.42
N ALA A 197 -5.93 10.23 -28.59
CA ALA A 197 -7.04 9.38 -28.99
C ALA A 197 -8.10 9.19 -27.88
N TYR A 198 -7.68 9.21 -26.62
CA TYR A 198 -8.53 8.94 -25.45
C TYR A 198 -8.33 10.02 -24.36
N PRO A 199 -8.77 11.27 -24.62
CA PRO A 199 -8.48 12.40 -23.74
C PRO A 199 -9.12 12.25 -22.34
N SER A 200 -10.31 11.63 -22.25
CA SER A 200 -10.96 11.38 -20.95
C SER A 200 -10.16 10.41 -20.07
N VAL A 201 -9.56 9.37 -20.67
CA VAL A 201 -8.70 8.43 -19.93
C VAL A 201 -7.42 9.12 -19.50
N ALA A 202 -6.83 9.94 -20.36
CA ALA A 202 -5.64 10.70 -20.02
C ALA A 202 -5.89 11.67 -18.86
N ALA A 203 -6.98 12.44 -18.91
CA ALA A 203 -7.37 13.35 -17.84
C ALA A 203 -7.60 12.60 -16.51
N ALA A 204 -8.36 11.51 -16.54
CA ALA A 204 -8.61 10.70 -15.35
C ALA A 204 -7.34 10.03 -14.80
N ALA A 205 -6.40 9.64 -15.65
CA ALA A 205 -5.11 9.09 -15.22
C ALA A 205 -4.25 10.14 -14.51
N GLU A 206 -4.25 11.39 -14.98
CA GLU A 206 -3.57 12.50 -14.30
C GLU A 206 -4.26 12.87 -12.98
N GLU A 207 -5.60 12.84 -12.92
CA GLU A 207 -6.37 13.00 -11.68
C GLU A 207 -6.00 11.91 -10.65
N ALA A 208 -6.00 10.65 -11.07
CA ALA A 208 -5.58 9.52 -10.24
C ALA A 208 -4.13 9.68 -9.77
N LEU A 209 -3.23 10.18 -10.63
CA LEU A 209 -1.85 10.48 -10.25
C LEU A 209 -1.78 11.59 -9.18
N GLY A 210 -2.63 12.61 -9.29
CA GLY A 210 -2.79 13.65 -8.26
C GLY A 210 -3.16 13.04 -6.91
N HIS A 211 -4.23 12.22 -6.87
CA HIS A 211 -4.68 11.55 -5.64
C HIS A 211 -3.60 10.63 -5.05
N ALA A 212 -2.90 9.86 -5.90
CA ALA A 212 -1.81 9.01 -5.44
C ALA A 212 -0.62 9.82 -4.88
N THR A 213 -0.34 10.99 -5.45
CA THR A 213 0.74 11.88 -4.99
C THR A 213 0.40 12.48 -3.63
N GLU A 214 -0.81 13.02 -3.48
CA GLU A 214 -1.32 13.53 -2.20
C GLU A 214 -1.26 12.46 -1.11
N ALA A 215 -1.71 11.24 -1.41
CA ALA A 215 -1.65 10.12 -0.48
C ALA A 215 -0.21 9.73 -0.10
N TYR A 216 0.72 9.74 -1.05
CA TYR A 216 2.13 9.48 -0.79
C TYR A 216 2.75 10.58 0.09
N GLU A 217 2.44 11.85 -0.15
CA GLU A 217 2.89 12.97 0.68
C GLU A 217 2.33 12.87 2.10
N ALA A 218 1.05 12.54 2.26
CA ALA A 218 0.43 12.34 3.57
C ALA A 218 1.12 11.22 4.37
N LEU A 219 1.47 10.10 3.74
CA LEU A 219 2.13 8.97 4.40
C LEU A 219 3.64 9.16 4.64
N THR A 220 4.28 10.05 3.89
CA THR A 220 5.71 10.35 4.07
C THR A 220 5.98 11.59 4.90
N THR A 221 4.95 12.40 5.17
CA THR A 221 5.04 13.51 6.11
C THR A 221 5.28 12.94 7.51
N PRO A 222 6.40 13.27 8.17
CA PRO A 222 6.68 12.78 9.50
C PRO A 222 5.62 13.30 10.47
N THR A 223 4.86 12.39 11.09
CA THR A 223 3.93 12.77 12.15
C THR A 223 4.71 13.46 13.27
N PRO A 224 4.32 14.68 13.68
CA PRO A 224 4.94 15.33 14.82
C PRO A 224 4.88 14.39 16.01
N GLY A 225 6.04 13.99 16.54
CA GLY A 225 6.07 13.15 17.72
C GLY A 225 5.36 13.86 18.86
N THR A 226 4.54 13.14 19.62
CA THR A 226 3.93 13.65 20.85
C THR A 226 4.71 13.19 22.07
N PHE A 227 4.48 13.84 23.20
CA PHE A 227 4.92 13.39 24.50
C PHE A 227 3.83 13.66 25.54
N TRP A 228 3.87 12.89 26.61
CA TRP A 228 2.92 13.00 27.71
C TRP A 228 3.60 13.67 28.90
N THR A 229 2.91 14.59 29.55
CA THR A 229 3.35 15.19 30.82
C THR A 229 2.21 15.24 31.82
N ALA A 230 2.53 15.06 33.10
CA ALA A 230 1.58 15.16 34.19
C ALA A 230 1.37 16.64 34.57
N CYS A 231 0.13 17.10 34.56
CA CYS A 231 -0.19 18.46 34.96
C CYS A 231 -0.29 18.58 36.48
N ALA A 232 0.49 19.48 37.07
CA ALA A 232 0.47 19.73 38.52
C ALA A 232 -0.88 20.28 39.03
N GLY A 233 -1.62 21.01 38.18
CA GLY A 233 -2.90 21.61 38.55
C GLY A 233 -4.05 20.60 38.61
N CYS A 234 -4.21 19.79 37.55
CA CYS A 234 -5.34 18.87 37.44
C CYS A 234 -5.00 17.40 37.72
N ARG A 235 -3.72 17.05 37.93
CA ARG A 235 -3.24 15.68 38.15
C ARG A 235 -3.55 14.69 37.02
N LEU A 236 -3.82 15.19 35.81
CA LEU A 236 -4.05 14.38 34.61
C LEU A 236 -2.83 14.36 33.70
N LEU A 237 -2.77 13.35 32.82
CA LEU A 237 -1.81 13.29 31.72
C LEU A 237 -2.33 14.08 30.54
N HIS A 238 -1.49 14.98 30.02
CA HIS A 238 -1.77 15.75 28.83
C HIS A 238 -0.78 15.35 27.73
N GLU A 239 -1.30 15.14 26.53
CA GLU A 239 -0.51 14.94 25.33
C GLU A 239 -0.17 16.30 24.72
N PHE A 240 1.12 16.51 24.46
CA PHE A 240 1.63 17.70 23.80
C PHE A 240 2.43 17.30 22.57
N GLU A 241 2.40 18.14 21.54
CA GLU A 241 3.30 18.02 20.42
C GLU A 241 4.74 18.34 20.85
N ARG A 242 5.72 17.55 20.40
CA ARG A 242 7.15 17.78 20.72
C ARG A 242 7.70 19.11 20.25
N LYS A 243 7.00 19.83 19.35
CA LYS A 243 7.35 21.20 18.95
C LYS A 243 7.35 22.19 20.13
N TYR A 244 6.73 21.84 21.26
CA TYR A 244 6.66 22.68 22.46
C TYR A 244 7.77 22.38 23.49
N VAL A 245 8.71 21.48 23.20
CA VAL A 245 9.88 21.21 24.07
C VAL A 245 11.09 21.96 23.54
N GLY A 246 11.57 22.97 24.28
CA GLY A 246 12.85 23.65 24.02
C GLY A 246 12.78 25.02 23.35
N TYR A 247 11.97 25.94 23.89
CA TYR A 247 12.22 27.39 23.76
C TYR A 247 12.88 27.93 25.02
#